data_AF-A0A2E5KQ26-F1
#
_entry.id   AF-A0A2E5KQ26-F1
#
_cell.length_a   1.000
_cell.length_b   1.000
_cell.length_c   1.000
_cell.angle_alpha   90.00
_cell.angle_beta   90.00
_cell.angle_gamma   90.00
#
_symmetry.space_group_name_H-M   'P 1'
#
loop_
_entity.id
_entity.type
_entity.pdbx_description
1 polymer ?
#
loop_
_entity_poly.entity_id
_entity_poly.type
_entity_poly.pdbx_seq_one_letter_code
_entity_poly.pdbx_strand_id
1 'polypeptide(L)' 'MLPDTRLSDHTSFWDEGLPALMVTDTAYFRNPYYHIPADRADTLDYAFMARLVESMKLVIDELAVP' A
#
# COMPACT_ATOMS: atom_id res chain seq x y z
N MET A 1 -12.69 2.95 -13.76
CA MET A 1 -11.59 2.57 -12.83
C MET A 1 -10.74 1.52 -13.54
N LEU A 2 -9.41 1.59 -13.44
CA LEU A 2 -8.54 0.57 -14.02
C LEU A 2 -8.69 -0.73 -13.20
N PRO A 3 -8.88 -1.92 -13.82
CA PRO A 3 -9.12 -3.16 -13.07
C PRO A 3 -8.07 -3.46 -11.99
N ASP A 4 -6.80 -3.20 -12.28
CA ASP A 4 -5.69 -3.47 -11.37
C ASP A 4 -5.72 -2.63 -10.09
N THR A 5 -6.36 -1.45 -10.10
CA THR A 5 -6.48 -0.62 -8.89
C THR A 5 -7.50 -1.18 -7.90
N ARG A 6 -8.19 -2.27 -8.25
CA ARG A 6 -9.14 -2.97 -7.37
C ARG A 6 -8.53 -4.18 -6.67
N LEU A 7 -7.23 -4.43 -6.83
CA LEU A 7 -6.56 -5.63 -6.30
C LEU A 7 -5.94 -5.42 -4.91
N SER A 8 -6.77 -5.02 -3.94
CA SER A 8 -6.48 -5.10 -2.50
C SER A 8 -7.76 -4.87 -1.70
N ASP A 9 -7.66 -4.85 -0.37
CA ASP A 9 -8.80 -4.87 0.55
C ASP A 9 -9.64 -3.58 0.49
N HIS A 10 -9.05 -2.45 0.09
CA HIS A 10 -9.76 -1.16 -0.04
C HIS A 10 -10.95 -1.22 -1.02
N THR A 11 -10.93 -2.16 -1.96
CA THR A 11 -12.03 -2.36 -2.90
C THR A 11 -13.33 -2.70 -2.22
N SER A 12 -13.30 -3.50 -1.14
CA SER A 12 -14.50 -3.86 -0.38
C SER A 12 -15.20 -2.63 0.22
N PHE A 13 -14.43 -1.61 0.61
CA PHE A 13 -14.96 -0.34 1.11
C PHE A 13 -15.61 0.47 -0.02
N TRP A 14 -14.96 0.52 -1.18
CA TRP A 14 -15.53 1.18 -2.36
C TRP A 14 -16.87 0.55 -2.79
N ASP A 15 -17.01 -0.76 -2.67
CA ASP A 15 -18.24 -1.49 -3.01
C ASP A 15 -19.42 -1.10 -2.10
N GLU A 16 -19.13 -0.71 -0.85
CA GLU A 16 -20.10 -0.17 0.10
C GLU A 16 -20.23 1.37 0.03
N GLY A 17 -19.60 2.02 -0.95
CA GLY A 17 -19.63 3.48 -1.11
C GLY A 17 -18.82 4.25 -0.07
N LEU A 18 -17.94 3.58 0.66
CA LEU A 18 -17.07 4.19 1.67
C LEU A 18 -15.75 4.69 1.05
N PRO A 19 -15.27 5.88 1.44
CA PRO A 19 -13.98 6.36 0.99
C PRO A 19 -12.85 5.51 1.60
N ALA A 20 -11.99 4.97 0.74
CA ALA A 20 -10.81 4.21 1.13
C ALA A 20 -9.63 4.52 0.18
N LEU A 21 -8.42 4.45 0.72
CA LEU A 21 -7.18 4.68 -0.01
C LEU A 21 -6.19 3.55 0.28
N MET A 22 -5.61 2.99 -0.78
CA MET A 22 -4.47 2.10 -0.69
C MET A 22 -3.20 2.86 -1.08
N VAL A 23 -2.19 2.80 -0.22
CA VAL A 23 -0.83 3.26 -0.51
C VAL A 23 0.03 2.04 -0.76
N THR A 24 0.56 1.91 -1.98
CA THR A 24 1.34 0.73 -2.39
C THR A 24 2.41 1.11 -3.40
N ASP A 25 3.48 0.32 -3.47
CA ASP A 25 4.51 0.39 -4.51
C ASP A 25 4.17 -0.46 -5.75
N THR A 26 2.91 -0.91 -5.86
CA THR A 26 2.30 -1.64 -6.99
C THR A 26 2.60 -3.14 -7.07
N ALA A 27 3.11 -3.75 -5.99
CA ALA A 27 3.23 -5.20 -5.84
C ALA A 27 3.82 -5.89 -7.08
N TYR A 28 3.05 -6.70 -7.81
CA TYR A 28 3.50 -7.47 -8.97
C TYR A 28 3.94 -6.64 -10.19
N PHE A 29 3.62 -5.35 -10.24
CA PHE A 29 4.16 -4.45 -11.28
C PHE A 29 5.63 -4.09 -11.02
N ARG A 30 6.10 -4.17 -9.77
CA ARG A 30 7.44 -3.73 -9.35
C ARG A 30 8.29 -4.86 -8.76
N ASN A 31 7.68 -5.80 -8.05
CA ASN A 31 8.34 -6.93 -7.42
C ASN A 31 8.35 -8.16 -8.34
N PRO A 32 9.48 -8.51 -8.97
CA PRO A 32 9.59 -9.69 -9.84
C PRO A 32 9.48 -11.01 -9.06
N TYR A 33 9.50 -10.97 -7.73
CA TYR A 33 9.42 -12.13 -6.84
C TYR A 33 8.05 -12.31 -6.18
N TYR A 34 7.04 -11.53 -6.60
CA TYR A 34 5.69 -11.63 -6.06
C TYR A 34 5.15 -13.07 -6.09
N HIS A 35 4.63 -13.56 -4.95
CA HIS A 35 4.09 -14.91 -4.74
C HIS A 35 5.06 -16.07 -5.00
N ILE A 36 6.38 -15.84 -4.94
CA ILE A 36 7.37 -16.93 -5.01
C ILE A 36 8.36 -16.89 -3.84
N PRO A 37 9.06 -18.00 -3.53
CA PRO A 37 9.99 -18.05 -2.38
C PRO A 37 11.16 -17.07 -2.42
N ALA A 38 11.38 -16.41 -3.56
CA ALA A 38 12.39 -15.36 -3.70
C ALA A 38 11.95 -14.00 -3.11
N ASP A 39 10.67 -13.83 -2.73
CA ASP A 39 10.20 -12.68 -1.97
C ASP A 39 10.72 -12.76 -0.53
N ARG A 40 11.87 -12.11 -0.28
CA ARG A 40 12.66 -12.32 0.93
C ARG A 40 12.95 -10.99 1.59
N ALA A 41 13.12 -11.02 2.92
CA ALA A 41 13.40 -9.81 3.70
C ALA A 41 14.64 -9.02 3.20
N ASP A 42 15.64 -9.73 2.68
CA ASP A 42 16.87 -9.13 2.16
C ASP A 42 16.70 -8.40 0.81
N THR A 43 15.55 -8.52 0.14
CA THR A 43 15.25 -7.78 -1.10
C THR A 43 14.50 -6.47 -0.84
N LEU A 44 14.18 -6.14 0.41
CA LEU A 44 13.40 -4.95 0.78
C LEU A 44 14.30 -3.70 0.91
N ASP A 45 13.79 -2.56 0.44
CA ASP A 45 14.38 -1.25 0.70
C ASP A 45 13.86 -0.69 2.05
N TYR A 46 14.54 -1.08 3.13
CA TYR A 46 14.17 -0.64 4.48
C TYR A 46 14.26 0.88 4.69
N ALA A 47 15.16 1.57 3.97
CA ALA A 47 15.28 3.01 4.09
C ALA A 47 14.07 3.72 3.47
N PHE A 48 13.58 3.23 2.33
CA PHE A 48 12.32 3.68 1.75
C PHE A 48 11.13 3.38 2.65
N MET A 49 11.04 2.15 3.18
CA MET A 49 9.94 1.76 4.08
C MET A 49 9.89 2.63 5.35
N ALA A 50 11.03 2.94 5.96
CA ALA A 50 11.09 3.81 7.13
C ALA A 50 10.54 5.22 6.83
N ARG A 51 10.97 5.82 5.71
CA ARG A 51 10.44 7.12 5.27
C ARG A 51 8.94 7.08 4.97
N LEU A 52 8.44 5.97 4.42
CA LEU A 52 7.01 5.79 4.18
C LEU A 52 6.23 5.79 5.50
N VAL A 53 6.71 5.08 6.53
CA VAL A 53 6.09 5.05 7.86
C VAL A 53 6.05 6.46 8.48
N GLU A 54 7.17 7.19 8.44
CA GLU A 54 7.24 8.58 8.92
C GLU A 54 6.24 9.48 8.17
N SER A 55 6.13 9.34 6.85
CA SER A 55 5.20 10.11 6.03
C SER A 55 3.73 9.78 6.33
N MET A 56 3.42 8.49 6.51
CA MET A 56 2.06 8.04 6.88
C MET A 56 1.64 8.54 8.24
N LYS A 57 2.57 8.64 9.20
CA LYS A 57 2.28 9.25 10.50
C LYS A 57 1.78 10.68 10.36
N LEU A 58 2.42 11.51 9.52
CA LEU A 58 1.99 12.90 9.30
C LEU A 58 0.56 12.97 8.74
N VAL A 59 0.22 12.10 7.79
CA VAL A 59 -1.13 12.06 7.19
C VAL A 59 -2.17 11.62 8.22
N ILE A 60 -1.86 10.59 9.01
CA ILE A 60 -2.79 10.10 10.04
C ILE A 60 -2.99 11.15 11.13
N ASP A 61 -1.92 11.81 11.58
CA ASP A 61 -2.00 12.87 12.59
C ASP A 61 -2.90 14.02 12.10
N GLU A 62 -2.82 14.41 10.83
CA GLU A 62 -3.68 15.44 10.22
C GLU A 62 -5.15 14.98 10.15
N LEU A 63 -5.40 13.73 9.70
CA LEU A 63 -6.75 13.18 9.57
C LEU A 63 -7.42 12.89 10.93
N ALA A 64 -6.64 12.75 11.99
CA ALA A 64 -7.14 12.52 13.34
C ALA A 64 -7.61 13.81 14.04
N VAL A 65 -7.39 14.98 13.44
CA VAL A 65 -7.93 16.26 13.93
C VAL A 65 -9.45 16.30 13.68
N PRO A 66 -10.27 16.57 14.72
CA PRO A 66 -11.73 16.62 14.60
C PRO A 66 -12.27 17.67 13.62
#